data_AF-A0AAU1NIG8-F1
#
_entry.id   AF-A0AAU1NIG8-F1
#
_cell.length_a   1.000
_cell.length_b   1.000
_cell.length_c   1.000
_cell.angle_alpha   90.00
_cell.angle_beta   90.00
_cell.angle_gamma   90.00
#
_symmetry.space_group_name_H-M   'P 1'
#
loop_
_entity.id
_entity.type
_entity.pdbx_description
1 polymer ?
#
loop_
_entity_poly.entity_id
_entity_poly.type
_entity_poly.pdbx_seq_one_letter_code
_entity_poly.pdbx_strand_id
1 'polypeptide(L)'
;MIVGIAAGVVTILVDGRRVPWPDWLSGSKWWKAVLVFVAAGSISTGLMLSAYLIAQQTSEAKELGGVDLSGYCTSYEFKGTQGMGCQSPIDLGAACDKRWDREGDTMRFTDPKDPDSGVCFTASGRNTKKGVDNLPEYCRAKYPLNDKVTARSSPPHKWVCRTPVDPTLVCSWHYQSRDAVARKDDADEQWKCYEQKRL
;
A
#
# COMPACT_ATOMS: atom_id res chain seq x y z
N MET A 1 -11.63 12.53 -35.61
CA MET A 1 -13.00 12.29 -36.15
C MET A 1 -13.27 12.98 -37.49
N ILE A 2 -12.71 14.16 -37.76
CA ILE A 2 -12.98 14.96 -38.97
C ILE A 2 -12.41 14.33 -40.28
N VAL A 3 -11.33 13.55 -40.19
CA VAL A 3 -10.67 12.93 -41.37
C VAL A 3 -11.49 11.79 -42.01
N GLY A 4 -12.23 11.01 -41.21
CA GLY A 4 -13.03 9.89 -41.72
C GLY A 4 -14.27 10.33 -42.52
N ILE A 5 -14.85 11.48 -42.17
CA ILE A 5 -16.03 12.04 -42.85
C ILE A 5 -15.63 12.58 -44.23
N ALA A 6 -14.45 13.19 -44.36
CA ALA A 6 -13.96 13.71 -45.64
C ALA A 6 -13.71 12.59 -46.67
N ALA A 7 -13.13 11.45 -46.24
CA ALA A 7 -12.89 10.31 -47.13
C ALA A 7 -14.19 9.68 -47.65
N GLY A 8 -15.23 9.56 -46.81
CA GLY A 8 -16.54 9.03 -47.21
C GLY A 8 -17.31 9.95 -48.15
N VAL A 9 -17.20 11.28 -47.98
CA VAL A 9 -17.83 12.25 -48.88
C VAL A 9 -17.17 12.26 -50.27
N VAL A 10 -15.85 12.07 -50.35
CA VAL A 10 -15.13 12.00 -51.64
C VAL A 10 -15.53 10.76 -52.43
N THR A 11 -15.66 9.58 -51.82
CA THR A 11 -16.12 8.37 -52.54
C THR A 11 -17.55 8.51 -53.05
N ILE A 12 -18.46 9.06 -52.24
CA ILE A 12 -19.85 9.27 -52.65
C ILE A 12 -19.95 10.31 -53.79
N LEU A 13 -19.15 11.38 -53.75
CA LEU A 13 -19.12 12.40 -54.81
C LEU A 13 -18.49 11.90 -56.11
N VAL A 14 -17.52 10.99 -56.04
CA VAL A 14 -16.90 10.37 -57.23
C VAL A 14 -17.87 9.40 -57.92
N ASP A 15 -18.68 8.64 -57.18
CA ASP A 15 -19.72 7.78 -57.75
C ASP A 15 -20.87 8.59 -58.40
N GLY A 16 -21.24 9.72 -57.80
CA GLY A 16 -22.29 10.60 -58.34
C GLY A 16 -21.96 11.28 -59.67
N ARG A 17 -20.67 11.37 -60.06
CA ARG A 17 -20.21 12.11 -61.26
C ARG A 17 -19.83 11.24 -62.46
N ARG A 18 -20.00 9.91 -62.41
CA ARG A 18 -19.56 8.98 -63.48
C ARG A 18 -18.14 9.30 -64.00
N VAL A 19 -17.22 9.65 -63.11
CA VAL A 19 -15.82 9.83 -63.50
C VAL A 19 -15.27 8.44 -63.81
N PRO A 20 -14.77 8.16 -65.03
CA PRO A 20 -14.22 6.85 -65.35
C PRO A 20 -13.02 6.61 -64.43
N TRP A 21 -13.13 5.58 -63.61
CA TRP A 21 -12.01 5.14 -62.79
C TRP A 21 -10.85 4.75 -63.73
N PRO A 22 -9.60 5.09 -63.39
CA PRO A 22 -8.45 4.66 -64.15
C PRO A 22 -8.49 3.14 -64.43
N ASP A 23 -8.24 2.71 -65.67
CA ASP A 23 -8.39 1.32 -66.09
C ASP A 23 -7.52 0.32 -65.29
N TRP A 24 -6.48 0.80 -64.60
CA TRP A 24 -5.67 -0.01 -63.70
C TRP A 24 -6.37 -0.40 -62.39
N LEU A 25 -7.52 0.21 -62.06
CA LEU A 25 -8.35 -0.08 -60.88
C LEU A 25 -9.57 -0.97 -61.18
N SER A 26 -9.91 -1.23 -62.45
CA SER A 26 -11.17 -1.91 -62.82
C SER A 26 -11.04 -3.42 -63.10
N GLY A 27 -9.83 -3.98 -63.08
CA GLY A 27 -9.59 -5.41 -63.35
C GLY A 27 -9.82 -6.32 -62.14
N SER A 28 -10.21 -7.59 -62.34
CA SER A 28 -10.54 -8.60 -61.29
C SER A 28 -9.47 -8.89 -60.23
N LYS A 29 -8.35 -8.16 -60.22
CA LYS A 29 -7.28 -8.19 -59.22
C LYS A 29 -7.34 -7.00 -58.25
N TRP A 30 -8.19 -6.00 -58.49
CA TRP A 30 -8.31 -4.78 -57.66
C TRP A 30 -8.72 -5.07 -56.21
N TRP A 31 -9.61 -6.05 -56.02
CA TRP A 31 -10.05 -6.49 -54.68
C TRP A 31 -8.89 -6.99 -53.81
N LYS A 32 -7.83 -7.56 -54.42
CA LYS A 32 -6.62 -7.98 -53.69
C LYS A 32 -5.83 -6.78 -53.17
N ALA A 33 -5.73 -5.72 -53.95
CA ALA A 33 -5.07 -4.49 -53.52
C ALA A 33 -5.85 -3.82 -52.37
N VAL A 34 -7.18 -3.75 -52.48
CA VAL A 34 -8.05 -3.22 -51.41
C VAL A 34 -7.91 -4.01 -50.11
N LEU A 35 -7.91 -5.35 -50.18
CA LEU A 35 -7.70 -6.18 -49.00
C LEU A 35 -6.34 -5.93 -48.32
N VAL A 36 -5.27 -5.74 -49.10
CA VAL A 36 -3.95 -5.41 -48.56
C VAL A 36 -3.96 -4.05 -47.87
N PHE A 37 -4.59 -3.03 -48.44
CA PHE A 37 -4.69 -1.71 -47.82
C PHE A 37 -5.55 -1.72 -46.55
N VAL A 38 -6.67 -2.45 -46.55
CA VAL A 38 -7.53 -2.60 -45.35
C VAL A 38 -6.78 -3.34 -44.24
N ALA A 39 -6.05 -4.41 -44.58
CA ALA A 39 -5.23 -5.15 -43.63
C ALA A 39 -4.07 -4.30 -43.07
N ALA A 40 -3.37 -3.54 -43.91
CA ALA A 40 -2.31 -2.64 -43.47
C ALA A 40 -2.85 -1.49 -42.59
N GLY A 41 -4.01 -0.95 -42.94
CA GLY A 41 -4.73 0.06 -42.17
C GLY A 41 -5.17 -0.45 -40.80
N SER A 42 -5.72 -1.66 -40.70
CA SER A 42 -6.15 -2.23 -39.42
C SER A 42 -4.97 -2.55 -38.50
N ILE A 43 -3.86 -3.07 -39.04
CA ILE A 43 -2.64 -3.33 -38.27
C ILE A 43 -2.04 -2.04 -37.72
N SER A 44 -1.90 -1.00 -38.54
CA SER A 44 -1.34 0.29 -38.11
C SER A 44 -2.21 0.96 -37.04
N THR A 45 -3.53 0.92 -37.20
CA THR A 45 -4.47 1.47 -36.20
C THR A 45 -4.42 0.66 -34.90
N GLY A 46 -4.34 -0.68 -34.99
CA GLY A 46 -4.20 -1.56 -33.83
C GLY A 46 -2.89 -1.35 -33.06
N LEU A 47 -1.78 -1.13 -33.77
CA LEU A 47 -0.49 -0.81 -33.15
C LEU A 47 -0.50 0.56 -32.48
N MET A 48 -1.12 1.57 -33.10
CA MET A 48 -1.26 2.90 -32.49
C MET A 48 -2.16 2.88 -31.24
N LEU A 49 -3.27 2.13 -31.27
CA LEU A 49 -4.13 1.95 -30.08
C LEU A 49 -3.39 1.19 -28.97
N SER A 50 -2.65 0.13 -29.31
CA SER A 50 -1.85 -0.62 -28.35
C SER A 50 -0.76 0.26 -27.71
N ALA A 51 -0.03 1.02 -28.52
CA ALA A 51 0.98 1.95 -28.03
C ALA A 51 0.38 3.07 -27.15
N TYR A 52 -0.81 3.57 -27.50
CA TYR A 52 -1.53 4.56 -26.70
C TYR A 52 -1.99 3.98 -25.35
N LEU A 53 -2.52 2.76 -25.34
CA LEU A 53 -2.92 2.08 -24.10
C LEU A 53 -1.72 1.79 -23.20
N ILE A 54 -0.58 1.38 -23.78
CA ILE A 54 0.67 1.17 -23.04
C ILE A 54 1.24 2.51 -22.52
N ALA A 55 1.16 3.59 -23.30
CA ALA A 55 1.64 4.91 -22.91
C ALA A 55 0.78 5.58 -21.83
N GLN A 56 -0.53 5.33 -21.79
CA GLN A 56 -1.36 5.82 -20.69
C GLN A 56 -1.03 5.12 -19.37
N GLN A 57 -0.55 3.87 -19.41
CA GLN A 57 -0.25 3.10 -18.21
C GLN A 57 0.93 3.65 -17.40
N THR A 58 1.72 4.57 -17.96
CA THR A 58 2.70 5.37 -17.22
C THR A 58 2.06 6.64 -16.68
N SER A 59 1.12 6.52 -15.75
CA SER A 59 0.71 7.67 -14.94
C SER A 59 1.93 8.15 -14.16
N GLU A 60 2.43 9.35 -14.46
CA GLU A 60 3.48 9.99 -13.66
C GLU A 60 3.01 10.04 -12.20
N ALA A 61 3.63 9.22 -11.35
CA ALA A 61 3.33 9.20 -9.94
C ALA A 61 3.90 10.48 -9.33
N LYS A 62 3.02 11.38 -8.87
CA LYS A 62 3.45 12.64 -8.26
C LYS A 62 3.96 12.35 -6.85
N GLU A 63 5.18 12.75 -6.54
CA GLU A 63 5.69 12.67 -5.16
C GLU A 63 4.90 13.62 -4.26
N LEU A 64 4.41 13.08 -3.14
CA LEU A 64 3.70 13.83 -2.10
C LEU A 64 4.66 14.26 -0.98
N GLY A 65 5.67 13.44 -0.69
CA GLY A 65 6.70 13.69 0.32
C GLY A 65 7.02 12.43 1.14
N GLY A 66 7.56 12.59 2.34
CA GLY A 66 7.96 11.48 3.22
C GLY A 66 6.79 10.79 3.93
N VAL A 67 7.07 9.59 4.48
CA VAL A 67 6.16 8.85 5.36
C VAL A 67 6.25 9.37 6.80
N ASP A 68 5.16 9.95 7.31
CA ASP A 68 5.05 10.39 8.71
C ASP A 68 4.63 9.24 9.66
N LEU A 69 5.55 8.30 9.88
CA LEU A 69 5.30 7.16 10.77
C LEU A 69 5.11 7.61 12.24
N SER A 70 5.82 8.66 12.67
CA SER A 70 5.75 9.14 14.06
C SER A 70 4.39 9.74 14.38
N GLY A 71 3.86 10.59 13.49
CA GLY A 71 2.53 11.14 13.60
C GLY A 71 1.47 10.04 13.59
N TYR A 72 1.59 9.08 12.67
CA TYR A 72 0.68 7.94 12.61
C TYR A 72 0.66 7.15 13.92
N CYS A 73 1.82 6.77 14.44
CA CYS A 73 1.90 6.02 15.70
C CYS A 73 1.32 6.81 16.88
N THR A 74 1.55 8.12 16.92
CA THR A 74 1.02 9.00 17.97
C THR A 74 -0.50 9.10 17.92
N SER A 75 -1.12 9.12 16.72
CA SER A 75 -2.58 9.14 16.59
C SER A 75 -3.26 7.87 17.10
N TYR A 76 -2.52 6.77 17.22
CA TYR A 76 -2.96 5.51 17.83
C TYR A 76 -2.38 5.29 19.24
N GLU A 77 -1.95 6.37 19.90
CA GLU A 77 -1.45 6.41 21.29
C GLU A 77 -0.15 5.63 21.57
N PHE A 78 0.51 5.12 20.54
CA PHE A 78 1.84 4.55 20.69
C PHE A 78 2.87 5.65 21.05
N LYS A 79 3.91 5.28 21.79
CA LYS A 79 4.89 6.23 22.35
C LYS A 79 6.19 6.33 21.57
N GLY A 80 6.31 5.61 20.45
CA GLY A 80 7.48 5.66 19.59
C GLY A 80 7.37 4.74 18.38
N THR A 81 8.46 4.70 17.61
CA THR A 81 8.58 3.92 16.38
C THR A 81 9.76 2.95 16.48
N GLN A 82 9.69 1.82 15.75
CA GLN A 82 10.82 0.90 15.59
C GLN A 82 10.74 0.20 14.23
N GLY A 83 11.63 0.59 13.31
CA GLY A 83 11.49 0.24 11.89
C GLY A 83 10.17 0.76 11.34
N MET A 84 9.54 0.01 10.43
CA MET A 84 8.17 0.27 9.97
C MET A 84 7.11 -0.29 10.94
N GLY A 85 7.06 0.27 12.14
CA GLY A 85 6.10 -0.15 13.16
C GLY A 85 6.01 0.82 14.34
N CYS A 86 4.89 0.75 15.05
CA CYS A 86 4.66 1.50 16.27
C CYS A 86 5.03 0.68 17.49
N GLN A 87 5.55 1.35 18.53
CA GLN A 87 5.86 0.71 19.80
C GLN A 87 5.46 1.59 21.00
N SER A 88 5.16 0.93 22.11
CA SER A 88 4.97 1.59 23.41
C SER A 88 5.53 0.70 24.51
N PRO A 89 6.23 1.25 25.51
CA PRO A 89 6.59 0.49 26.69
C PRO A 89 5.34 -0.07 27.37
N ILE A 90 5.48 -1.29 27.90
CA ILE A 90 4.49 -1.91 28.77
C ILE A 90 4.79 -1.51 30.20
N ASP A 91 3.77 -1.04 30.90
CA ASP A 91 3.80 -0.96 32.36
C ASP A 91 3.59 -2.37 32.91
N LEU A 92 4.66 -2.96 33.42
CA LEU A 92 4.66 -4.33 33.92
C LEU A 92 3.80 -4.49 35.19
N GLY A 93 3.64 -3.44 35.99
CA GLY A 93 2.75 -3.44 37.16
C GLY A 93 1.30 -3.46 36.70
N ALA A 94 0.93 -2.54 35.81
CA ALA A 94 -0.42 -2.50 35.23
C ALA A 94 -0.78 -3.79 34.47
N ALA A 95 0.20 -4.46 33.87
CA ALA A 95 -0.01 -5.75 33.23
C ALA A 95 -0.28 -6.89 34.23
N CYS A 96 0.42 -6.88 35.38
CA CYS A 96 0.11 -7.80 36.48
C CYS A 96 -1.27 -7.52 37.06
N ASP A 97 -1.57 -6.25 37.35
CA ASP A 97 -2.86 -5.79 37.91
C ASP A 97 -4.04 -6.25 37.06
N LYS A 98 -3.96 -6.03 35.74
CA LYS A 98 -5.00 -6.42 34.78
C LYS A 98 -5.30 -7.91 34.79
N ARG A 99 -4.32 -8.76 35.08
CA ARG A 99 -4.49 -10.20 35.01
C ARG A 99 -5.42 -10.75 36.09
N TRP A 100 -5.34 -10.19 37.29
CA TRP A 100 -6.12 -10.65 38.44
C TRP A 100 -7.21 -9.66 38.86
N ASP A 101 -7.37 -8.56 38.11
CA ASP A 101 -8.32 -7.48 38.38
C ASP A 101 -8.10 -6.89 39.78
N ARG A 102 -6.84 -6.55 40.07
CA ARG A 102 -6.36 -6.04 41.37
C ARG A 102 -5.31 -4.97 41.14
N GLU A 103 -5.10 -4.12 42.13
CA GLU A 103 -4.07 -3.07 42.06
C GLU A 103 -2.88 -3.39 42.96
N GLY A 104 -1.71 -2.90 42.55
CA GLY A 104 -0.48 -2.95 43.36
C GLY A 104 0.34 -4.23 43.18
N ASP A 105 0.01 -5.06 42.20
CA ASP A 105 0.84 -6.18 41.79
C ASP A 105 2.05 -5.67 41.00
N THR A 106 3.19 -6.34 41.16
CA THR A 106 4.45 -5.94 40.53
C THR A 106 5.10 -7.11 39.82
N MET A 107 5.70 -6.86 38.65
CA MET A 107 6.51 -7.87 37.99
C MET A 107 7.93 -7.86 38.53
N ARG A 108 8.49 -9.04 38.81
CA ARG A 108 9.90 -9.22 39.15
C ARG A 108 10.49 -10.32 38.29
N PHE A 109 11.71 -10.10 37.82
CA PHE A 109 12.46 -11.08 37.04
C PHE A 109 13.32 -11.93 37.98
N THR A 110 13.26 -13.24 37.83
CA THR A 110 14.06 -14.17 38.66
C THR A 110 15.46 -14.39 38.10
N ASP A 111 15.68 -14.12 36.82
CA ASP A 111 16.99 -14.19 36.16
C ASP A 111 17.27 -12.86 35.45
N PRO A 112 18.38 -12.15 35.75
CA PRO A 112 18.74 -10.86 35.16
C PRO A 112 19.16 -10.92 33.69
N LYS A 113 19.28 -12.11 33.10
CA LYS A 113 19.64 -12.31 31.68
C LYS A 113 18.48 -12.87 30.86
N ASP A 114 17.48 -13.45 31.50
CA ASP A 114 16.30 -14.02 30.85
C ASP A 114 15.10 -13.07 30.99
N PRO A 115 14.71 -12.35 29.92
CA PRO A 115 13.54 -11.47 29.96
C PRO A 115 12.21 -12.22 30.11
N ASP A 116 12.18 -13.54 29.91
CA ASP A 116 10.98 -14.36 30.07
C ASP A 116 10.82 -14.88 31.51
N SER A 117 11.81 -14.66 32.38
CA SER A 117 11.78 -15.03 33.81
C SER A 117 10.87 -14.15 34.68
N GLY A 118 10.09 -13.26 34.06
CA GLY A 118 9.22 -12.30 34.75
C GLY A 118 7.97 -12.95 35.33
N VAL A 119 7.80 -12.83 36.65
CA VAL A 119 6.63 -13.30 37.38
C VAL A 119 5.99 -12.17 38.17
N CYS A 120 4.67 -12.18 38.29
CA CYS A 120 3.94 -11.20 39.07
C CYS A 120 3.93 -11.59 40.55
N PHE A 121 4.13 -10.59 41.39
CA PHE A 121 4.01 -10.66 42.83
C PHE A 121 2.86 -9.77 43.27
N THR A 122 1.98 -10.35 44.08
CA THR A 122 0.88 -9.57 44.68
C THR A 122 1.40 -8.49 45.62
N ALA A 123 0.57 -7.49 45.95
CA ALA A 123 0.89 -6.49 46.98
C ALA A 123 1.33 -7.11 48.33
N SER A 124 0.84 -8.31 48.67
CA SER A 124 1.26 -9.05 49.88
C SER A 124 2.57 -9.83 49.72
N GLY A 125 3.26 -9.71 48.58
CA GLY A 125 4.50 -10.42 48.27
C GLY A 125 4.35 -11.87 47.82
N ARG A 126 3.13 -12.36 47.57
CA ARG A 126 2.91 -13.73 47.08
C ARG A 126 3.22 -13.83 45.59
N ASN A 127 4.09 -14.76 45.20
CA ASN A 127 4.40 -15.09 43.81
C ASN A 127 3.22 -15.84 43.16
N THR A 128 2.78 -15.37 41.99
CA THR A 128 1.65 -15.93 41.24
C THR A 128 2.03 -17.03 40.23
N LYS A 129 3.33 -17.29 40.06
CA LYS A 129 3.94 -18.20 39.06
C LYS A 129 3.71 -17.83 37.59
N LYS A 130 3.01 -16.74 37.31
CA LYS A 130 2.69 -16.27 35.96
C LYS A 130 2.97 -14.77 35.86
N GLY A 131 3.22 -14.26 34.65
CA GLY A 131 3.59 -12.86 34.46
C GLY A 131 3.73 -12.50 32.99
N VAL A 132 4.89 -12.81 32.41
CA VAL A 132 5.22 -12.50 31.01
C VAL A 132 4.20 -13.09 30.01
N ASP A 133 3.60 -14.23 30.32
CA ASP A 133 2.60 -14.91 29.48
C ASP A 133 1.31 -14.09 29.25
N ASN A 134 1.00 -13.11 30.11
CA ASN A 134 -0.14 -12.20 29.91
C ASN A 134 0.19 -11.01 29.00
N LEU A 135 1.47 -10.63 28.83
CA LEU A 135 1.84 -9.40 28.13
C LEU A 135 1.24 -9.27 26.71
N PRO A 136 1.15 -10.34 25.89
CA PRO A 136 0.45 -10.25 24.60
C PRO A 136 -1.03 -9.89 24.72
N GLU A 137 -1.74 -10.46 25.70
CA GLU A 137 -3.15 -10.16 25.98
C GLU A 137 -3.31 -8.74 26.52
N TYR A 138 -2.44 -8.31 27.43
CA TYR A 138 -2.39 -6.92 27.89
C TYR A 138 -2.29 -5.93 26.72
N CYS A 139 -1.38 -6.17 25.76
CA CYS A 139 -1.21 -5.31 24.60
C CYS A 139 -2.45 -5.26 23.70
N ARG A 140 -3.06 -6.41 23.39
CA ARG A 140 -4.29 -6.46 22.57
C ARG A 140 -5.43 -5.69 23.22
N ALA A 141 -5.58 -5.85 24.52
CA ALA A 141 -6.62 -5.16 25.25
C ALA A 141 -6.31 -3.67 25.52
N LYS A 142 -5.04 -3.24 25.39
CA LYS A 142 -4.66 -1.81 25.41
C LYS A 142 -4.85 -1.13 24.05
N TYR A 143 -4.64 -1.86 22.96
CA TYR A 143 -4.77 -1.36 21.59
C TYR A 143 -5.81 -2.16 20.80
N PRO A 144 -7.11 -2.07 21.15
CA PRO A 144 -8.16 -2.92 20.58
C PRO A 144 -8.38 -2.72 19.08
N LEU A 145 -7.99 -1.56 18.54
CA LEU A 145 -8.10 -1.25 17.11
C LEU A 145 -6.97 -1.85 16.26
N ASN A 146 -5.94 -2.44 16.89
CA ASN A 146 -4.77 -3.02 16.21
C ASN A 146 -4.68 -4.51 16.51
N ASP A 147 -5.27 -5.34 15.64
CA ASP A 147 -5.30 -6.80 15.75
C ASP A 147 -3.90 -7.45 15.73
N LYS A 148 -2.94 -6.81 15.07
CA LYS A 148 -1.54 -7.26 14.94
C LYS A 148 -0.62 -6.83 16.08
N VAL A 149 -1.13 -6.20 17.13
CA VAL A 149 -0.29 -5.80 18.28
C VAL A 149 0.21 -7.04 19.04
N THR A 150 1.49 -7.04 19.37
CA THR A 150 2.15 -8.13 20.11
C THR A 150 3.06 -7.57 21.20
N ALA A 151 3.28 -8.33 22.26
CA ALA A 151 4.32 -8.01 23.23
C ALA A 151 5.67 -8.54 22.75
N ARG A 152 6.71 -7.72 22.85
CA ARG A 152 8.08 -8.09 22.50
C ARG A 152 9.02 -7.64 23.61
N SER A 153 9.98 -8.51 23.95
CA SER A 153 11.08 -8.16 24.82
C SER A 153 12.06 -7.24 24.09
N SER A 154 12.49 -6.19 24.79
CA SER A 154 13.59 -5.30 24.46
C SER A 154 14.64 -5.47 25.58
N PRO A 155 15.74 -6.19 25.34
CA PRO A 155 16.71 -6.49 26.38
C PRO A 155 17.35 -5.24 27.02
N PRO A 156 17.74 -5.30 28.31
CA PRO A 156 17.32 -6.27 29.32
C PRO A 156 15.98 -5.86 29.98
N HIS A 157 15.09 -6.83 30.21
CA HIS A 157 13.85 -6.72 31.00
C HIS A 157 12.85 -5.61 30.65
N LYS A 158 12.95 -4.99 29.46
CA LYS A 158 11.92 -4.08 28.99
C LYS A 158 10.99 -4.83 28.07
N TRP A 159 9.71 -4.60 28.21
CA TRP A 159 8.70 -5.16 27.33
C TRP A 159 7.97 -4.02 26.64
N VAL A 160 7.69 -4.21 25.35
CA VAL A 160 6.97 -3.22 24.53
C VAL A 160 5.79 -3.88 23.85
N CYS A 161 4.68 -3.15 23.73
CA CYS A 161 3.66 -3.46 22.75
C CYS A 161 4.14 -2.94 21.40
N ARG A 162 4.18 -3.80 20.39
CA ARG A 162 4.62 -3.49 19.04
C ARG A 162 3.60 -3.94 18.02
N THR A 163 3.36 -3.11 17.02
CA THR A 163 2.55 -3.47 15.84
C THR A 163 3.30 -3.07 14.56
N PRO A 164 3.35 -3.95 13.53
CA PRO A 164 3.85 -3.55 12.23
C PRO A 164 2.89 -2.54 11.59
N VAL A 165 3.42 -1.66 10.74
CA VAL A 165 2.64 -0.66 10.02
C VAL A 165 2.90 -0.78 8.53
N ASP A 166 1.83 -0.77 7.74
CA ASP A 166 1.92 -0.67 6.28
C ASP A 166 2.24 0.78 5.90
N PRO A 167 3.38 1.06 5.24
CA PRO A 167 3.74 2.42 4.85
C PRO A 167 2.70 3.08 3.92
N THR A 168 2.00 2.31 3.09
CA THR A 168 0.94 2.84 2.21
C THR A 168 -0.24 3.35 3.03
N LEU A 169 -0.58 2.63 4.11
CA LEU A 169 -1.59 3.09 5.05
C LEU A 169 -1.20 4.41 5.70
N VAL A 170 0.08 4.58 6.07
CA VAL A 170 0.59 5.85 6.61
C VAL A 170 0.49 6.97 5.58
N CYS A 171 0.84 6.72 4.32
CA CYS A 171 0.70 7.72 3.26
C CYS A 171 -0.76 8.16 3.08
N SER A 172 -1.69 7.19 3.01
CA SER A 172 -3.11 7.51 2.87
C SER A 172 -3.68 8.28 4.06
N TRP A 173 -3.23 7.96 5.28
CA TRP A 173 -3.57 8.70 6.48
C TRP A 173 -2.95 10.11 6.50
N HIS A 174 -1.67 10.27 6.20
CA HIS A 174 -0.97 11.55 6.31
C HIS A 174 -1.46 12.57 5.27
N TYR A 175 -1.57 12.13 4.01
CA TYR A 175 -2.02 12.99 2.89
C TYR A 175 -3.53 12.96 2.66
N GLN A 176 -4.30 12.24 3.50
CA GLN A 176 -5.76 12.14 3.42
C GLN A 176 -6.26 11.71 2.03
N SER A 177 -5.50 10.86 1.34
CA SER A 177 -5.78 10.43 -0.03
C SER A 177 -5.76 8.91 -0.14
N ARG A 178 -6.80 8.34 -0.75
CA ARG A 178 -6.89 6.90 -1.02
C ARG A 178 -5.98 6.43 -2.14
N ASP A 179 -5.44 7.38 -2.90
CA ASP A 179 -4.53 7.16 -4.02
C ASP A 179 -3.08 7.40 -3.63
N ALA A 180 -2.82 7.78 -2.37
CA ALA A 180 -1.47 7.87 -1.83
C ALA A 180 -0.93 6.47 -1.53
N VAL A 181 0.18 6.13 -2.18
CA VAL A 181 0.87 4.85 -2.02
C VAL A 181 2.30 5.07 -1.55
N ALA A 182 2.83 4.16 -0.74
CA ALA A 182 4.21 4.23 -0.33
C ALA A 182 5.11 3.43 -1.28
N ARG A 183 6.27 3.98 -1.59
CA ARG A 183 7.35 3.29 -2.31
C ARG A 183 8.66 3.56 -1.58
N LYS A 184 9.50 2.54 -1.48
CA LYS A 184 10.88 2.72 -1.02
C LYS A 184 11.67 3.24 -2.21
N ASP A 185 12.30 4.40 -2.06
CA ASP A 185 13.17 4.96 -3.08
C ASP A 185 14.53 4.23 -3.02
N ASP A 186 14.98 3.74 -4.16
CA ASP A 186 16.21 2.95 -4.27
C ASP A 186 17.47 3.81 -4.03
N ALA A 187 17.38 5.13 -4.21
CA ALA A 187 18.53 6.02 -4.09
C ALA A 187 18.90 6.35 -2.64
N ASP A 188 17.91 6.58 -1.77
CA ASP A 188 18.12 6.97 -0.37
C ASP A 188 17.61 5.92 0.63
N GLU A 189 17.06 4.81 0.14
CA GLU A 189 16.43 3.76 0.92
C GLU A 189 15.29 4.25 1.85
N GLN A 190 14.72 5.42 1.56
CA GLN A 190 13.64 5.99 2.37
C GLN A 190 12.28 5.66 1.80
N TRP A 191 11.29 5.55 2.68
CA TRP A 191 9.90 5.44 2.26
C TRP A 191 9.35 6.82 1.91
N LYS A 192 8.88 6.96 0.68
CA LYS A 192 8.21 8.15 0.15
C LYS A 192 6.79 7.83 -0.27
N CYS A 193 5.93 8.82 -0.20
CA CYS A 193 4.55 8.76 -0.60
C CYS A 193 4.38 9.36 -1.99
N TYR A 194 3.60 8.68 -2.82
CA TYR A 194 3.30 9.10 -4.18
C TYR A 194 1.79 9.05 -4.41
N GLU A 195 1.28 9.98 -5.20
CA GLU A 195 -0.11 9.97 -5.66
C GLU A 195 -0.19 9.17 -6.97
N GLN A 196 -0.95 8.07 -6.92
CA GLN A 196 -1.19 7.23 -8.09
C GLN A 196 -2.51 7.63 -8.74
N LYS A 197 -2.47 8.38 -9.82
CA LYS A 197 -3.68 8.68 -10.61
C LYS A 197 -4.28 7.38 -11.12
N ARG A 198 -5.49 7.05 -10.67
CA ARG A 198 -6.31 6.02 -11.31
C ARG A 198 -6.85 6.58 -12.61
N LEU A 199 -6.56 5.90 -13.72
CA LEU A 199 -7.19 6.15 -15.03
C LEU A 199 -8.64 5.68 -15.02
#